data_AF-A0A7S2BVB0-F1
#
_entry.id   AF-A0A7S2BVB0-F1
#
_cell.length_a   1.000
_cell.length_b   1.000
_cell.length_c   1.000
_cell.angle_alpha   90.00
_cell.angle_beta   90.00
_cell.angle_gamma   90.00
#
_symmetry.space_group_name_H-M   'P 1'
#
loop_
_entity.id
_entity.type
_entity.pdbx_description
1 polymer ?
#
loop_
_entity_poly.entity_id
_entity_poly.type
_entity_poly.pdbx_seq_one_letter_code
_entity_poly.pdbx_strand_id
1 'polypeptide(L)'
;MYYGGGNATKVNDGNKPLTTDFVSLHLKGRTDGFALKGGDATQGALQTMYDGPRPDLRSAPNKCHWHGVDGHFQPMRKQGAIILGTGGDNSNGAVGTFYEGFMANGVTSAATDAMIQANIVAVGYKTLPTS
;
A
#
# COMPACT_ATOMS: atom_id res chain seq x y z
N MET A 1 -2.00 7.20 3.70
CA MET A 1 -2.57 7.24 2.34
C MET A 1 -4.03 7.65 2.43
N TYR A 2 -4.37 8.86 1.97
CA TYR A 2 -5.77 9.32 1.85
C TYR A 2 -6.24 9.03 0.43
N TYR A 3 -6.64 7.79 0.16
CA TYR A 3 -7.57 7.45 -0.92
C TYR A 3 -8.20 6.10 -0.55
N GLY A 4 -9.45 6.16 -0.07
CA GLY A 4 -10.26 4.99 0.22
C GLY A 4 -10.53 4.24 -1.08
N GLY A 5 -10.18 2.96 -1.09
CA GLY A 5 -10.48 2.05 -2.19
C GLY A 5 -11.98 1.78 -2.29
N GLY A 6 -12.58 2.16 -3.41
CA GLY A 6 -13.96 1.87 -3.77
C GLY A 6 -14.28 2.48 -5.13
N ASN A 7 -15.12 1.82 -5.93
CA ASN A 7 -15.49 2.28 -7.28
C ASN A 7 -16.36 3.57 -7.26
N ALA A 8 -16.79 4.03 -6.08
CA ALA A 8 -17.68 5.19 -5.93
C ALA A 8 -17.57 5.96 -4.58
N THR A 9 -16.71 5.55 -3.64
CA THR A 9 -16.73 6.08 -2.26
C THR A 9 -15.38 6.64 -1.84
N LYS A 10 -15.40 7.77 -1.11
CA LYS A 10 -14.20 8.38 -0.50
C LYS A 10 -13.64 7.59 0.68
N VAL A 11 -14.43 6.65 1.20
CA VAL A 11 -14.15 5.85 2.40
C VAL A 11 -14.09 4.37 2.01
N ASN A 12 -13.11 3.67 2.57
CA ASN A 12 -12.98 2.22 2.54
C ASN A 12 -12.94 1.71 3.97
N ASP A 13 -14.06 1.16 4.45
CA ASP A 13 -14.16 0.65 5.81
C ASP A 13 -13.30 -0.61 6.06
N GLY A 14 -12.86 -1.28 4.99
CA GLY A 14 -11.90 -2.38 5.06
C GLY A 14 -10.46 -1.92 5.37
N ASN A 15 -10.16 -0.63 5.18
CA ASN A 15 -8.88 -0.05 5.56
C ASN A 15 -8.89 0.28 7.06
N LYS A 16 -8.45 -0.67 7.88
CA LYS A 16 -8.37 -0.52 9.33
C LYS A 16 -6.99 -0.01 9.78
N PRO A 17 -6.91 0.77 10.87
CA PRO A 17 -5.63 1.16 11.46
C PRO A 17 -4.78 -0.06 11.83
N LEU A 18 -3.48 0.01 11.55
CA LEU A 18 -2.48 -0.90 12.12
C LEU A 18 -1.82 -0.19 13.30
N THR A 19 -1.97 -0.75 14.50
CA THR A 19 -1.57 -0.10 15.77
C THR A 19 -0.44 -0.86 16.47
N THR A 20 0.39 -1.57 15.71
CA THR A 20 1.53 -2.35 16.21
C THR A 20 2.83 -1.65 15.90
N ASP A 21 3.88 -1.90 16.69
CA ASP A 21 5.18 -1.25 16.55
C ASP A 21 5.86 -1.58 15.20
N PHE A 22 5.71 -2.83 14.75
CA PHE A 22 6.19 -3.28 13.46
C PHE A 22 4.99 -3.68 12.60
N VAL A 23 4.93 -3.11 11.40
CA VAL A 23 3.85 -3.35 10.44
C VAL A 23 4.41 -3.84 9.12
N SER A 24 3.76 -4.85 8.55
CA SER A 24 4.00 -5.29 7.18
C SER A 24 2.91 -4.74 6.28
N LEU A 25 3.31 -4.11 5.17
CA LEU A 25 2.42 -3.55 4.17
C LEU A 25 2.72 -4.18 2.81
N HIS A 26 1.68 -4.64 2.11
CA HIS A 26 1.82 -5.27 0.79
C HIS A 26 0.86 -4.60 -0.20
N LEU A 27 1.42 -3.95 -1.22
CA LEU A 27 0.68 -3.33 -2.33
C LEU A 27 1.00 -4.03 -3.65
N LYS A 28 -0.02 -4.46 -4.37
CA LYS A 28 0.12 -5.08 -5.70
C LYS A 28 -0.74 -4.36 -6.72
N GLY A 29 -0.11 -3.84 -7.77
CA GLY A 29 -0.83 -3.22 -8.89
C GLY A 29 -1.00 -4.18 -10.05
N ARG A 30 -2.25 -4.50 -10.39
CA ARG A 30 -2.64 -5.32 -11.55
C ARG A 30 -3.04 -4.44 -12.73
N THR A 31 -3.25 -5.06 -13.89
CA THR A 31 -3.83 -4.39 -15.06
C THR A 31 -5.26 -3.95 -14.79
N ASP A 32 -6.06 -4.70 -14.05
CA ASP A 32 -7.47 -4.42 -13.80
C ASP A 32 -7.72 -3.72 -12.44
N GLY A 33 -6.70 -3.50 -11.63
CA GLY A 33 -6.90 -3.04 -10.26
C GLY A 33 -5.67 -3.04 -9.39
N PHE A 34 -5.89 -3.10 -8.08
CA PHE A 34 -4.83 -3.28 -7.10
C PHE A 34 -5.37 -3.96 -5.84
N ALA A 35 -4.44 -4.52 -5.08
CA ALA A 35 -4.72 -5.04 -3.75
C ALA A 35 -3.81 -4.39 -2.72
N LEU A 36 -4.36 -4.07 -1.56
CA LEU A 36 -3.67 -3.60 -0.37
C LEU A 36 -3.90 -4.61 0.75
N LYS A 37 -2.81 -5.08 1.34
CA LYS A 37 -2.83 -5.91 2.55
C LYS A 37 -1.94 -5.31 3.61
N GLY A 38 -2.27 -5.54 4.87
CA GLY A 38 -1.48 -5.09 6.00
C GLY A 38 -1.67 -5.96 7.24
N GLY A 39 -0.70 -5.92 8.14
CA GLY A 39 -0.74 -6.68 9.39
C GLY A 39 0.46 -6.39 10.29
N ASP A 40 0.47 -7.05 11.44
CA ASP A 40 1.60 -7.04 12.37
C ASP A 40 2.78 -7.80 11.73
N ALA A 41 3.97 -7.21 11.74
CA ALA A 41 5.17 -7.87 11.21
C ALA A 41 5.75 -8.93 12.16
N THR A 42 5.30 -8.96 13.41
CA THR A 42 5.81 -9.85 14.46
C THR A 42 4.97 -11.11 14.64
N GLN A 43 3.76 -11.15 14.07
CA GLN A 43 2.85 -12.29 14.20
C GLN A 43 1.73 -12.28 13.15
N GLY A 44 1.08 -13.44 12.99
CA GLY A 44 -0.16 -13.56 12.22
C GLY A 44 0.00 -13.38 10.71
N ALA A 45 -1.14 -13.35 10.03
CA ALA A 45 -1.24 -13.21 8.59
C ALA A 45 -1.64 -11.78 8.18
N LEU A 46 -1.28 -11.40 6.95
CA LEU A 46 -1.76 -10.15 6.36
C LEU A 46 -3.27 -10.17 6.14
N GLN A 47 -3.94 -9.09 6.50
CA GLN A 47 -5.35 -8.86 6.21
C GLN A 47 -5.50 -8.11 4.89
N THR A 48 -6.44 -8.52 4.05
CA THR A 48 -6.80 -7.77 2.85
C THR A 48 -7.63 -6.56 3.24
N MET A 49 -7.08 -5.37 3.02
CA MET A 49 -7.72 -4.07 3.27
C MET A 49 -8.45 -3.55 2.03
N TYR A 50 -7.98 -3.93 0.85
CA TYR A 50 -8.60 -3.65 -0.44
C TYR A 50 -8.17 -4.70 -1.46
N ASP A 51 -9.08 -5.16 -2.30
CA ASP A 51 -8.77 -5.90 -3.53
C ASP A 51 -9.87 -5.60 -4.54
N GLY A 52 -9.55 -4.84 -5.58
CA GLY A 52 -10.57 -4.35 -6.48
C GLY A 52 -10.05 -3.45 -7.59
N PRO A 53 -10.97 -2.84 -8.36
CA PRO A 53 -10.63 -2.00 -9.50
C PRO A 53 -9.83 -0.76 -9.11
N ARG A 54 -9.26 -0.07 -10.11
CA ARG A 54 -8.69 1.27 -9.86
C ARG A 54 -9.81 2.24 -9.47
N PRO A 55 -9.52 3.28 -8.65
CA PRO A 55 -10.52 4.28 -8.32
C PRO A 55 -11.05 4.97 -9.58
N ASP A 56 -12.33 5.33 -9.57
CA ASP A 56 -12.91 6.19 -10.59
C ASP A 56 -12.62 7.65 -10.24
N LEU A 57 -11.99 8.40 -11.15
CA LEU A 57 -11.70 9.83 -10.93
C LEU A 57 -12.96 10.68 -10.69
N ARG A 58 -14.13 10.25 -11.13
CA ARG A 58 -15.42 10.90 -10.84
C ARG A 58 -15.75 10.88 -9.34
N SER A 59 -15.20 9.93 -8.58
CA SER A 59 -15.39 9.82 -7.14
C SER A 59 -14.34 10.60 -6.32
N ALA A 60 -13.31 11.15 -6.95
CA ALA A 60 -12.24 11.87 -6.27
C ALA A 60 -12.71 13.27 -5.79
N PRO A 61 -12.46 13.64 -4.51
CA PRO A 61 -12.93 14.90 -3.92
C PRO A 61 -12.35 16.14 -4.60
N ASN A 62 -11.16 16.02 -5.18
CA ASN A 62 -10.51 17.04 -5.97
C ASN A 62 -10.23 16.41 -7.33
N LYS A 63 -10.78 17.00 -8.40
CA LYS A 63 -10.39 16.65 -9.78
C LYS A 63 -8.87 16.63 -9.79
N CYS A 64 -8.25 15.47 -10.06
CA CYS A 64 -6.80 15.38 -10.11
C CYS A 64 -6.32 16.42 -11.13
N HIS A 65 -5.71 17.49 -10.64
CA HIS A 65 -5.13 18.56 -11.45
C HIS A 65 -4.21 18.04 -12.57
N TRP A 66 -3.63 16.84 -12.39
CA TRP A 66 -2.80 16.18 -13.39
C TRP A 66 -3.57 15.36 -14.44
N HIS A 67 -4.79 14.92 -14.14
CA HIS A 67 -5.56 14.00 -14.98
C HIS A 67 -6.78 14.66 -15.65
N GLY A 68 -7.17 15.87 -15.23
CA GLY A 68 -8.39 16.52 -15.72
C GLY A 68 -9.66 15.81 -15.26
N VAL A 69 -10.80 16.19 -15.84
CA VAL A 69 -12.13 15.66 -15.46
C VAL A 69 -12.47 14.31 -16.10
N ASP A 70 -11.82 14.01 -17.23
CA ASP A 70 -12.02 12.78 -18.02
C ASP A 70 -10.86 11.79 -17.87
N GLY A 71 -9.95 12.06 -16.93
CA GLY A 71 -8.82 11.18 -16.71
C GLY A 71 -9.23 9.82 -16.16
N HIS A 72 -8.31 8.88 -16.24
CA HIS A 72 -8.44 7.57 -15.62
C HIS A 72 -7.14 7.20 -14.90
N PHE A 73 -7.24 6.42 -13.82
CA PHE A 73 -6.08 5.74 -13.21
C PHE A 73 -5.72 4.44 -13.91
N GLN A 74 -6.39 4.13 -15.02
CA GLN A 74 -6.22 2.92 -15.79
C GLN A 74 -6.19 3.23 -17.29
N PRO A 75 -5.12 2.84 -18.03
CA PRO A 75 -3.89 2.20 -17.54
C PRO A 75 -3.02 3.13 -16.68
N MET A 76 -2.31 2.55 -15.70
CA MET A 76 -1.33 3.27 -14.88
C MET A 76 -0.12 3.71 -15.71
N ARG A 77 0.38 4.92 -15.47
CA ARG A 77 1.59 5.48 -16.10
C ARG A 77 2.76 5.50 -15.11
N LYS A 78 3.27 4.32 -14.75
CA LYS A 78 4.41 4.20 -13.83
C LYS A 78 5.69 4.67 -14.52
N GLN A 79 6.50 5.51 -13.85
CA GLN A 79 7.76 6.05 -14.39
C GLN A 79 9.00 5.22 -13.99
N GLY A 80 8.86 4.28 -13.07
CA GLY A 80 9.94 3.36 -12.67
C GLY A 80 10.93 3.91 -11.65
N ALA A 81 10.79 5.17 -11.21
CA ALA A 81 11.57 5.72 -10.11
C ALA A 81 11.24 5.02 -8.78
N ILE A 82 12.24 4.95 -7.90
CA ILE A 82 12.12 4.44 -6.53
C ILE A 82 12.31 5.62 -5.58
N ILE A 83 11.40 5.77 -4.62
CA ILE A 83 11.42 6.82 -3.60
C ILE A 83 11.25 6.21 -2.21
N LEU A 84 11.85 6.83 -1.20
CA LEU A 84 11.73 6.43 0.21
C LEU A 84 11.69 7.69 1.09
N GLY A 85 10.72 7.77 2.00
CA GLY A 85 10.58 8.89 2.94
C GLY A 85 10.05 10.20 2.34
N THR A 86 9.87 10.28 1.01
CA THR A 86 9.33 11.45 0.31
C THR A 86 8.20 11.07 -0.64
N GLY A 87 7.42 12.07 -1.08
CA GLY A 87 6.50 11.97 -2.21
C GLY A 87 7.22 12.05 -3.55
N GLY A 88 6.54 11.61 -4.63
CA GLY A 88 7.11 11.65 -5.99
C GLY A 88 7.37 13.06 -6.54
N ASP A 89 6.82 14.08 -5.89
CA ASP A 89 7.02 15.51 -6.15
C ASP A 89 8.05 16.14 -5.20
N ASN A 90 8.80 15.31 -4.46
CA ASN A 90 9.75 15.71 -3.42
C ASN A 90 9.13 16.32 -2.14
N SER A 91 7.81 16.18 -1.94
CA SER A 91 7.17 16.51 -0.66
C SER A 91 7.75 15.65 0.48
N ASN A 92 8.19 16.27 1.58
CA ASN A 92 9.04 15.63 2.61
C ASN A 92 8.58 15.88 4.07
N GLY A 93 7.32 16.27 4.28
CA GLY A 93 6.79 16.55 5.62
C GLY A 93 6.40 15.31 6.44
N ALA A 94 6.49 14.11 5.87
CA ALA A 94 6.14 12.87 6.55
C ALA A 94 7.34 12.29 7.31
N VAL A 95 7.07 11.60 8.42
CA VAL A 95 8.09 10.90 9.22
C VAL A 95 7.70 9.43 9.35
N GLY A 96 8.68 8.54 9.24
CA GLY A 96 8.49 7.11 9.42
C GLY A 96 9.82 6.37 9.44
N THR A 97 9.76 5.10 9.82
CA THR A 97 10.92 4.20 9.87
C THR A 97 10.74 3.08 8.85
N PHE A 98 11.77 2.83 8.05
CA PHE A 98 11.80 1.73 7.09
C PHE A 98 12.86 0.72 7.53
N TYR A 99 12.44 -0.54 7.68
CA TYR A 99 13.34 -1.63 8.03
C TYR A 99 13.75 -2.43 6.79
N GLU A 100 12.76 -2.94 6.05
CA GLU A 100 12.97 -3.75 4.87
C GLU A 100 11.80 -3.62 3.88
N GLY A 101 12.07 -3.93 2.61
CA GLY A 101 11.06 -3.89 1.56
C GLY A 101 11.64 -4.23 0.20
N PHE A 102 10.76 -4.56 -0.75
CA PHE A 102 11.13 -4.94 -2.10
C PHE A 102 10.12 -4.40 -3.12
N MET A 103 10.56 -4.35 -4.38
CA MET A 103 9.69 -4.17 -5.54
C MET A 103 9.92 -5.36 -6.48
N ALA A 104 8.85 -5.94 -6.99
CA ALA A 104 8.91 -7.11 -7.88
C ALA A 104 8.25 -6.80 -9.23
N ASN A 105 8.71 -7.51 -10.28
CA ASN A 105 8.01 -7.56 -11.55
C ASN A 105 6.90 -8.62 -11.50
N GLY A 106 5.75 -8.33 -12.11
CA GLY A 106 4.57 -9.19 -12.07
C GLY A 106 3.71 -9.02 -10.81
N VAL A 107 2.72 -9.90 -10.67
CA VAL A 107 1.77 -9.91 -9.54
C VAL A 107 1.95 -11.24 -8.79
N THR A 108 2.29 -11.17 -7.50
CA THR A 108 2.45 -12.37 -6.66
C THR A 108 1.12 -13.06 -6.39
N SER A 109 1.18 -14.38 -6.23
CA SER A 109 0.04 -15.18 -5.78
C SER A 109 -0.27 -14.96 -4.29
N ALA A 110 -1.47 -15.31 -3.83
CA ALA A 110 -1.80 -15.26 -2.40
C ALA A 110 -0.90 -16.17 -1.55
N ALA A 111 -0.50 -17.32 -2.08
CA ALA A 111 0.43 -18.24 -1.41
C ALA A 111 1.82 -17.60 -1.25
N THR A 112 2.31 -16.93 -2.29
CA THR A 112 3.57 -16.18 -2.24
C THR A 112 3.51 -15.05 -1.20
N ASP A 113 2.42 -14.29 -1.14
CA ASP A 113 2.25 -13.24 -0.12
C ASP A 113 2.30 -13.82 1.31
N ALA A 114 1.65 -14.98 1.52
CA ALA A 114 1.62 -15.65 2.81
C ALA A 114 3.00 -16.18 3.22
N MET A 115 3.77 -16.72 2.27
CA MET A 115 5.15 -17.15 2.52
C MET A 115 6.07 -15.99 2.88
N ILE A 116 5.91 -14.85 2.20
CA ILE A 116 6.66 -13.62 2.52
C ILE A 116 6.34 -13.16 3.95
N GLN A 117 5.05 -13.07 4.31
CA GLN A 117 4.65 -12.68 5.66
C GLN A 117 5.19 -13.65 6.72
N ALA A 118 5.06 -14.96 6.48
CA ALA A 118 5.56 -15.96 7.42
C ALA A 118 7.09 -15.86 7.62
N ASN A 119 7.83 -15.52 6.56
CA ASN A 119 9.26 -15.27 6.64
C ASN A 119 9.57 -14.02 7.49
N ILE A 120 8.86 -12.91 7.30
CA ILE A 120 9.03 -11.68 8.09
C ILE A 120 8.76 -11.95 9.58
N VAL A 121 7.66 -12.64 9.89
CA VAL A 121 7.30 -13.04 11.27
C VAL A 121 8.41 -13.87 11.90
N ALA A 122 8.99 -14.81 11.15
CA ALA A 122 10.05 -15.68 11.64
C ALA A 122 11.37 -14.95 11.97
N VAL A 123 11.58 -13.72 11.46
CA VAL A 123 12.76 -12.90 11.79
C VAL A 123 12.73 -12.42 13.24
N GLY A 124 11.53 -12.22 13.81
CA GLY A 124 11.37 -11.83 15.21
C GLY A 124 11.74 -10.37 15.50
N TYR A 125 11.21 -9.44 14.69
CA TYR A 125 11.30 -8.00 14.95
C TYR A 125 10.87 -7.66 16.39
N LYS A 126 11.69 -6.85 17.08
CA LYS A 126 11.45 -6.44 18.47
C LYS A 126 12.07 -5.08 18.74
N THR A 127 11.47 -4.34 19.66
CA THR A 127 12.06 -3.13 20.21
C THR A 127 13.24 -3.51 21.12
N LEU A 128 14.31 -2.73 21.06
CA LEU A 128 15.43 -2.90 21.97
C LEU A 128 15.23 -1.98 23.19
N PRO A 129 15.71 -2.37 24.38
CA PRO A 129 15.68 -1.48 25.54
C PRO A 129 16.41 -0.18 25.22
N THR A 130 15.83 0.96 25.60
CA THR A 130 16.55 2.23 25.63
C THR A 130 17.54 2.19 26.79
N SER A 131 18.83 2.27 26.50
CA SER A 131 19.91 2.41 27.48
C SER A 131 19.80 3.71 28.26
#